data_AF-A0A973D2N4-F1
#
_entry.id   AF-A0A973D2N4-F1
#
_cell.length_a   1.000
_cell.length_b   1.000
_cell.length_c   1.000
_cell.angle_alpha   90.00
_cell.angle_beta   90.00
_cell.angle_gamma   90.00
#
_symmetry.space_group_name_H-M   'P 1'
#
loop_
_entity.id
_entity.type
_entity.pdbx_description
1 polymer ?
#
loop_
_entity_poly.entity_id
_entity_poly.type
_entity_poly.pdbx_seq_one_letter_code
_entity_poly.pdbx_strand_id
1 'polypeptide(L)'
;MSVSLWKKYTNKSKVDLAEESGLWRIYLDGSTVKKQTLDKYLSMKSLLKKPCWRSVVRTTNYIKSHCELSAEELQQLDRLTKDLESCYLESDYL
;
A
#
# COMPACT_ATOMS: atom_id res chain seq x y z
N MET A 1 -2.81 4.25 6.35
CA MET A 1 -3.88 5.20 5.96
C MET A 1 -4.53 4.83 4.61
N SER A 2 -3.77 4.53 3.56
CA SER A 2 -4.29 4.06 2.26
C SER A 2 -5.25 2.86 2.32
N VAL A 3 -4.94 1.83 3.10
CA VAL A 3 -5.81 0.64 3.25
C VAL A 3 -7.13 0.96 3.96
N SER A 4 -7.11 1.92 4.90
CA SER A 4 -8.28 2.35 5.65
C SER A 4 -9.28 3.08 4.73
N LEU A 5 -8.75 3.89 3.81
CA LEU A 5 -9.52 4.55 2.75
C LEU A 5 -10.22 3.54 1.85
N TRP A 6 -9.48 2.58 1.31
CA TRP A 6 -10.08 1.51 0.50
C TRP A 6 -11.22 0.79 1.24
N LYS A 7 -11.00 0.40 2.49
CA LYS A 7 -12.05 -0.25 3.28
C LYS A 7 -13.27 0.65 3.48
N LYS A 8 -13.08 1.96 3.64
CA LYS A 8 -14.16 2.94 3.80
C LYS A 8 -14.98 3.12 2.52
N TYR A 9 -14.32 3.19 1.36
CA TYR A 9 -15.00 3.49 0.09
C TYR A 9 -15.54 2.26 -0.63
N THR A 10 -14.80 1.15 -0.64
CA THR A 10 -15.18 -0.06 -1.38
C THR A 10 -15.87 -1.10 -0.50
N ASN A 11 -15.92 -0.89 0.84
CA ASN A 11 -16.33 -1.88 1.85
C ASN A 11 -15.53 -3.19 1.82
N LYS A 12 -14.45 -3.21 1.05
CA LYS A 12 -13.60 -4.38 0.81
C LYS A 12 -12.45 -4.42 1.79
N SER A 13 -12.01 -5.61 2.16
CA SER A 13 -10.88 -5.74 3.06
C SER A 13 -9.56 -5.42 2.36
N LYS A 14 -8.52 -5.20 3.18
CA LYS A 14 -7.13 -5.12 2.69
C LYS A 14 -6.72 -6.36 1.88
N VAL A 15 -7.40 -7.47 2.14
CA VAL A 15 -7.31 -8.73 1.42
C VAL A 15 -7.76 -8.52 -0.02
N ASP A 16 -8.99 -8.12 -0.27
CA ASP A 16 -9.51 -7.91 -1.61
C ASP A 16 -8.67 -6.88 -2.39
N LEU A 17 -8.24 -5.79 -1.75
CA LEU A 17 -7.35 -4.81 -2.38
C LEU A 17 -6.05 -5.44 -2.89
N ALA A 18 -5.42 -6.27 -2.06
CA ALA A 18 -4.17 -6.96 -2.42
C ALA A 18 -4.36 -7.95 -3.56
N GLU A 19 -5.56 -8.54 -3.68
CA GLU A 19 -5.90 -9.51 -4.71
C GLU A 19 -6.26 -8.83 -6.03
N GLU A 20 -7.17 -7.86 -5.98
CA GLU A 20 -7.58 -7.07 -7.13
C GLU A 20 -6.41 -6.28 -7.72
N SER A 21 -5.58 -5.67 -6.89
CA SER A 21 -4.45 -4.89 -7.40
C SER A 21 -3.32 -5.76 -7.93
N GLY A 22 -3.20 -7.02 -7.50
CA GLY A 22 -2.08 -7.90 -7.83
C GLY A 22 -0.70 -7.36 -7.39
N LEU A 23 -0.67 -6.25 -6.64
CA LEU A 23 0.56 -5.56 -6.22
C LEU A 23 1.24 -6.25 -5.03
N TRP A 24 0.49 -7.11 -4.33
CA TRP A 24 0.89 -7.74 -3.10
C TRP A 24 0.71 -9.24 -3.22
N ARG A 25 1.76 -10.01 -2.90
CA ARG A 25 1.69 -11.47 -2.96
C ARG A 25 0.84 -12.01 -1.81
N ILE A 26 -0.08 -12.91 -2.14
CA ILE A 26 -1.05 -13.50 -1.21
C ILE A 26 -0.65 -14.93 -0.97
N TYR A 27 -0.50 -15.31 0.30
CA TYR A 27 -0.33 -16.70 0.69
C TYR A 27 -1.63 -17.16 1.37
N LEU A 28 -2.29 -18.10 0.71
CA LEU A 28 -3.49 -18.78 1.20
C LEU A 28 -3.03 -20.09 1.83
N ASP A 29 -3.08 -20.18 3.16
CA ASP A 29 -2.83 -21.42 3.89
C ASP A 29 -4.18 -21.92 4.44
N GLY A 30 -4.73 -22.94 3.78
CA GLY A 30 -5.82 -23.86 4.21
C GLY A 30 -7.18 -23.30 4.62
N SER A 31 -7.26 -22.23 5.41
CA SER A 31 -8.49 -21.53 5.84
C SER A 31 -8.26 -20.09 6.28
N THR A 32 -7.02 -19.59 6.32
CA THR A 32 -6.75 -18.20 6.73
C THR A 32 -5.78 -17.56 5.76
N VAL A 33 -6.27 -16.55 5.04
CA VAL A 33 -5.46 -15.74 4.11
C VAL A 33 -4.44 -14.92 4.91
N LYS A 34 -3.23 -15.45 5.11
CA LYS A 34 -2.14 -14.78 5.83
C LYS A 34 -1.36 -13.88 4.86
N LYS A 35 -1.81 -12.64 4.69
CA LYS A 35 -1.07 -11.61 3.91
C LYS A 35 0.00 -10.95 4.78
N GLN A 36 1.06 -11.69 5.07
CA GLN A 36 2.19 -11.25 5.89
C GLN A 36 2.96 -10.07 5.24
N THR A 37 2.75 -9.78 3.95
CA THR A 37 3.53 -8.78 3.20
C THR A 37 3.05 -7.35 3.46
N LEU A 38 1.76 -7.04 3.34
CA LEU A 38 1.23 -5.67 3.47
C LEU A 38 1.43 -5.08 4.88
N ASP A 39 1.19 -5.90 5.90
CA ASP A 39 1.34 -5.52 7.32
C ASP A 39 2.82 -5.23 7.67
N LYS A 40 3.71 -5.98 7.04
CA LYS A 40 5.17 -5.84 7.19
C LYS A 40 5.69 -4.54 6.57
N TYR A 41 5.06 -4.02 5.52
CA TYR A 41 5.37 -2.69 4.94
C TYR A 41 4.66 -1.53 5.64
N LEU A 42 3.52 -1.77 6.30
CA LEU A 42 2.89 -0.78 7.19
C LEU A 42 3.72 -0.51 8.45
N SER A 43 4.68 -1.38 8.76
CA SER A 43 5.63 -1.21 9.85
C SER A 43 6.99 -0.79 9.30
N MET A 44 7.37 0.47 9.53
CA MET A 44 8.62 1.10 9.05
C MET A 44 9.89 0.29 9.38
N LYS A 45 9.84 -0.58 10.41
CA LYS A 45 10.93 -1.48 10.83
C LYS A 45 11.17 -2.70 9.95
N SER A 46 10.25 -3.07 9.05
CA SER A 46 10.38 -4.29 8.23
C SER A 46 10.56 -3.99 6.75
N LEU A 47 11.24 -2.89 6.45
CA LEU A 47 11.84 -2.61 5.14
C LEU A 47 13.06 -3.54 4.95
N LEU A 48 12.82 -4.85 4.89
CA LEU A 48 13.86 -5.85 4.65
C LEU A 48 14.28 -5.81 3.17
N LYS A 49 15.44 -5.21 2.90
CA LYS A 49 16.33 -5.35 1.72
C LYS A 49 15.80 -5.07 0.30
N LYS A 50 14.50 -5.07 0.02
CA LYS A 50 13.93 -4.71 -1.30
C LYS A 50 12.60 -3.98 -1.10
N PRO A 51 12.59 -2.66 -0.98
CA PRO A 51 11.36 -1.97 -0.66
C PRO A 51 10.47 -1.89 -1.89
N CYS A 52 9.30 -2.49 -1.76
CA CYS A 52 8.21 -2.37 -2.72
C CYS A 52 7.50 -1.01 -2.59
N TRP A 53 8.23 0.10 -2.44
CA TRP A 53 7.64 1.45 -2.44
C TRP A 53 6.86 1.71 -3.73
N ARG A 54 7.32 1.15 -4.85
CA ARG A 54 6.58 1.11 -6.13
C ARG A 54 5.22 0.44 -6.01
N SER A 55 5.08 -0.61 -5.21
CA SER A 55 3.76 -1.23 -4.94
C SER A 55 2.89 -0.32 -4.11
N VAL A 56 3.46 0.42 -3.14
CA VAL A 56 2.71 1.43 -2.38
C VAL A 56 2.19 2.51 -3.31
N VAL A 57 3.04 3.14 -4.13
CA VAL A 57 2.67 4.18 -5.13
C VAL A 57 1.57 3.68 -6.06
N ARG A 58 1.73 2.47 -6.60
CA ARG A 58 0.71 1.85 -7.47
C ARG A 58 -0.61 1.62 -6.73
N THR A 59 -0.56 1.21 -5.46
CA THR A 59 -1.75 1.03 -4.64
C THR A 59 -2.43 2.38 -4.41
N THR A 60 -1.66 3.43 -4.13
CA THR A 60 -2.17 4.79 -4.01
C THR A 60 -2.91 5.19 -5.27
N ASN A 61 -2.26 5.06 -6.43
CA ASN A 61 -2.84 5.44 -7.71
C ASN A 61 -4.08 4.61 -8.08
N TYR A 62 -4.07 3.32 -7.73
CA TYR A 62 -5.21 2.44 -7.89
C TYR A 62 -6.41 2.91 -7.07
N ILE A 63 -6.21 3.22 -5.78
CA ILE A 63 -7.28 3.76 -4.93
C ILE A 63 -7.78 5.12 -5.45
N LYS A 64 -6.88 6.01 -5.92
CA LYS A 64 -7.27 7.29 -6.55
C LYS A 64 -8.14 7.10 -7.79
N SER A 65 -7.87 6.06 -8.58
CA SER A 65 -8.59 5.78 -9.82
C SER A 65 -9.89 5.01 -9.59
N HIS A 66 -9.97 4.24 -8.50
CA HIS A 66 -11.07 3.33 -8.21
C HIS A 66 -12.01 3.84 -7.10
N CYS A 67 -11.61 4.90 -6.38
CA CYS A 67 -12.42 5.58 -5.38
C CYS A 67 -12.31 7.09 -5.59
N GLU A 68 -13.45 7.78 -5.66
CA GLU A 68 -13.52 9.25 -5.66
C GLU A 68 -13.21 9.79 -4.25
N LEU A 69 -11.91 9.86 -3.96
CA LEU A 69 -11.37 10.39 -2.72
C LEU A 69 -11.54 11.91 -2.67
N SER A 70 -11.78 12.45 -1.47
CA SER A 70 -11.77 13.90 -1.24
C SER A 70 -10.36 14.48 -1.51
N ALA A 71 -10.30 15.77 -1.85
CA ALA A 71 -9.05 16.49 -2.09
C ALA A 71 -8.05 16.34 -0.93
N GLU A 72 -8.54 16.33 0.31
CA GLU A 72 -7.74 16.14 1.51
C GLU A 72 -7.06 14.75 1.55
N GLU A 73 -7.82 13.70 1.27
CA GLU A 73 -7.34 12.31 1.27
C GLU A 73 -6.35 12.07 0.13
N LEU A 74 -6.61 12.65 -1.05
CA LEU A 74 -5.68 12.65 -2.18
C LEU A 74 -4.36 13.30 -1.82
N GLN A 75 -4.40 14.47 -1.17
CA GLN A 75 -3.22 15.23 -0.78
C GLN A 75 -2.42 14.49 0.32
N GLN A 76 -3.09 13.84 1.28
CA GLN A 76 -2.41 13.00 2.27
C GLN A 76 -1.71 11.79 1.63
N LEU A 77 -2.37 11.13 0.69
CA LEU A 77 -1.81 9.99 -0.06
C LEU A 77 -0.60 10.41 -0.91
N ASP A 78 -0.67 11.57 -1.58
CA ASP A 78 0.43 12.13 -2.35
C ASP A 78 1.64 12.44 -1.46
N ARG A 79 1.39 13.09 -0.32
CA ARG A 79 2.43 13.44 0.65
C ARG A 79 3.14 12.20 1.19
N LEU A 80 2.40 11.19 1.61
CA LEU A 80 2.96 9.90 2.06
C LEU A 80 3.79 9.22 0.97
N THR A 81 3.32 9.28 -0.29
CA THR A 81 4.03 8.67 -1.42
C THR A 81 5.36 9.39 -1.68
N LYS A 82 5.35 10.73 -1.68
CA LYS A 82 6.58 11.55 -1.82
C LYS A 82 7.58 11.34 -0.69
N ASP A 83 7.09 11.26 0.55
CA ASP A 83 7.94 11.05 1.73
C ASP A 83 8.67 9.69 1.64
N LEU A 84 7.94 8.64 1.22
CA LEU A 84 8.51 7.32 0.96
C LEU A 84 9.51 7.32 -0.22
N GLU A 85 9.20 8.04 -1.30
CA GLU A 85 10.11 8.20 -2.44
C GLU A 85 11.42 8.86 -2.02
N SER A 86 11.33 9.97 -1.27
CA SER A 86 12.51 10.71 -0.78
C SER A 86 13.38 9.85 0.15
N CYS A 87 12.75 9.17 1.12
CA CYS A 87 13.46 8.32 2.08
C CYS A 87 14.19 7.15 1.38
N TYR A 88 13.65 6.65 0.27
CA TYR A 88 14.28 5.56 -0.48
C TYR A 88 15.32 6.03 -1.49
N LEU A 89 15.12 7.17 -2.17
CA LEU A 89 16.10 7.72 -3.10
C LEU A 89 17.45 8.00 -2.41
N GLU A 90 17.40 8.44 -1.15
CA GLU A 90 18.60 8.62 -0.31
C GLU A 90 19.30 7.30 0.04
N SER A 91 18.59 6.18 0.08
CA SER A 91 19.16 4.86 0.44
C SER A 91 19.75 4.09 -0.75
N ASP A 92 19.35 4.39 -1.99
CA ASP A 92 19.85 3.73 -3.21
C ASP A 92 21.17 4.36 -3.72
N TYR A 93 21.52 5.55 -3.22
CA TYR A 93 22.72 6.31 -3.57
C TYR A 93 23.92 6.10 -2.61
N LEU A 94 23.78 5.24 -1.59
CA LEU A 94 24.77 4.97 -0.53
C LEU A 94 25.35 3.55 -0.62
#